data_AF-E3D820-F1
#
_entry.id   AF-E3D820-F1
#
_cell.length_a   1.000
_cell.length_b   1.000
_cell.length_c   1.000
_cell.angle_alpha   90.00
_cell.angle_beta   90.00
_cell.angle_gamma   90.00
#
_symmetry.space_group_name_H-M   'P 1'
#
loop_
_entity.id
_entity.type
_entity.pdbx_description
1 polymer ?
#
loop_
_entity_poly.entity_id
_entity_poly.type
_entity_poly.pdbx_seq_one_letter_code
_entity_poly.pdbx_strand_id
1 'polypeptide(L)' 'MSTFCRQLKLASSDGKKYETDSADMQGILLIVQSIPSPKSEPFKMWLSTVGKERIDEVIYGSKFKGHIAGTWKTLS' A
#
# COMPACT_ATOMS: atom_id res chain seq x y z
N MET A 1 -11.62 21.68 -8.93
CA MET A 1 -10.83 21.54 -7.68
C MET A 1 -10.52 20.06 -7.52
N SER A 2 -9.33 19.58 -7.87
CA SER A 2 -8.94 18.19 -7.60
C SER A 2 -8.74 18.05 -6.09
N THR A 3 -9.53 17.22 -5.41
CA THR A 3 -9.48 17.07 -3.95
C THR A 3 -8.37 16.12 -3.49
N PHE A 4 -7.86 15.28 -4.38
CA PHE A 4 -6.96 14.18 -4.04
C PHE A 4 -5.48 14.47 -4.30
N CYS A 5 -5.15 15.35 -5.26
CA CYS A 5 -3.78 15.78 -5.53
C CYS A 5 -3.53 17.20 -4.99
N ARG A 6 -2.35 17.42 -4.41
CA ARG A 6 -1.83 18.72 -3.97
C ARG A 6 -0.51 18.98 -4.66
N GLN A 7 -0.23 20.24 -4.98
CA GLN A 7 1.05 20.60 -5.58
C GLN A 7 2.11 20.75 -4.49
N LEU A 8 3.22 20.03 -4.66
CA LEU A 8 4.40 20.13 -3.80
C LEU A 8 5.61 20.55 -4.63
N LYS A 9 6.48 21.38 -4.05
CA LYS A 9 7.74 21.78 -4.69
C LYS A 9 8.77 20.66 -4.55
N LEU A 10 8.99 19.92 -5.64
CA LEU A 10 9.96 18.83 -5.71
C LEU A 10 11.22 19.27 -6.47
N ALA A 11 12.38 18.77 -6.04
CA ALA A 11 13.64 19.01 -6.74
C ALA A 11 13.70 18.16 -8.02
N SER A 12 14.07 18.79 -9.13
CA SER A 12 14.27 18.16 -10.43
C SER A 12 15.77 17.89 -10.67
N SER A 13 16.08 17.11 -11.71
CA SER A 13 17.45 16.73 -12.09
C SER A 13 18.34 17.93 -12.46
N ASP A 14 17.72 19.06 -12.81
CA ASP A 14 18.37 20.35 -13.07
C ASP A 14 18.61 21.19 -11.81
N GLY A 15 18.31 20.65 -10.62
CA GLY A 15 18.49 21.33 -9.32
C GLY A 15 17.44 22.40 -9.02
N LYS A 16 16.48 22.64 -9.92
CA LYS A 16 15.37 23.57 -9.72
C LYS A 16 14.21 22.87 -9.00
N LYS A 17 13.39 23.65 -8.30
CA LYS A 17 12.18 23.14 -7.62
C LYS A 17 10.94 23.48 -8.45
N TYR A 18 10.17 22.48 -8.83
CA TYR A 18 8.92 22.64 -9.59
C TYR A 18 7.72 22.15 -8.80
N GLU A 19 6.58 22.78 -9.02
CA GLU A 19 5.31 22.31 -8.48
C GLU A 19 4.90 21.04 -9.21
N THR A 20 4.75 19.96 -8.46
CA THR A 20 4.40 18.63 -8.96
C THR A 20 3.18 18.14 -8.22
N ASP A 21 2.19 17.62 -8.95
CA ASP A 21 1.01 16.99 -8.36
C ASP A 21 1.44 15.76 -7.55
N SER A 22 1.17 15.82 -6.26
CA SER A 22 1.51 14.81 -5.27
C SER A 22 0.25 14.41 -4.52
N ALA A 23 0.13 13.12 -4.20
CA ALA A 23 -0.93 12.60 -3.37
C ALA A 23 -0.31 11.75 -2.26
N ASP A 24 -0.95 11.75 -1.10
CA ASP A 24 -0.59 10.83 -0.03
C ASP A 24 -1.08 9.41 -0.36
N MET A 25 -0.73 8.43 0.48
CA MET A 25 -1.09 7.04 0.23
C MET A 25 -2.60 6.85 0.05
N GLN A 26 -3.41 7.50 0.89
CA GLN A 26 -4.87 7.42 0.79
C GLN A 26 -5.37 8.04 -0.52
N GLY A 27 -4.88 9.23 -0.88
CA GLY A 27 -5.22 9.89 -2.13
C GLY A 27 -4.86 9.04 -3.35
N ILE A 28 -3.70 8.40 -3.37
CA ILE A 28 -3.29 7.49 -4.45
C ILE A 28 -4.26 6.31 -4.55
N LEU A 29 -4.58 5.65 -3.44
CA LEU A 29 -5.51 4.52 -3.44
C LEU A 29 -6.89 4.93 -3.95
N LEU A 30 -7.39 6.11 -3.54
CA LEU A 30 -8.67 6.63 -4.02
C LEU A 30 -8.67 6.96 -5.51
N ILE A 31 -7.57 7.56 -6.02
CA ILE A 31 -7.39 7.80 -7.46
C ILE A 31 -7.49 6.48 -8.22
N VAL A 32 -6.81 5.44 -7.75
CA VAL A 32 -6.84 4.11 -8.37
C VAL A 32 -8.26 3.51 -8.36
N GLN A 33 -8.98 3.61 -7.24
CA GLN A 33 -10.37 3.14 -7.15
C GLN A 33 -11.31 3.90 -8.11
N SER A 34 -11.03 5.17 -8.39
CA SER A 34 -11.87 6.01 -9.24
C SER A 34 -11.75 5.76 -10.75
N ILE A 35 -10.87 4.86 -11.22
CA ILE A 35 -10.65 4.62 -12.65
C ILE A 35 -11.56 3.48 -13.15
N PRO A 36 -12.63 3.76 -13.93
CA PRO A 36 -13.54 2.77 -14.48
C PRO A 36 -13.05 2.21 -15.83
N SER A 37 -11.73 2.07 -16.03
CA SER A 37 -11.15 1.64 -17.31
C SER A 37 -10.65 0.20 -17.26
N PRO A 38 -10.96 -0.64 -18.27
CA PRO A 38 -10.38 -1.97 -18.40
C PRO A 38 -8.84 -1.96 -18.48
N LYS A 39 -8.24 -0.85 -18.92
CA LYS A 39 -6.78 -0.69 -18.95
C LYS A 39 -6.14 -0.64 -17.56
N SER A 40 -6.93 -0.35 -16.54
CA SER A 40 -6.47 -0.35 -15.14
C SER A 40 -6.51 -1.74 -14.49
N GLU A 41 -7.13 -2.73 -15.13
CA GLU A 41 -7.26 -4.10 -14.60
C GLU A 41 -5.92 -4.76 -14.25
N PRO A 42 -4.86 -4.69 -15.09
CA PRO A 42 -3.57 -5.28 -14.74
C PRO A 42 -2.98 -4.68 -13.44
N PHE A 43 -3.19 -3.38 -13.24
CA PHE A 43 -2.70 -2.69 -12.06
C PHE A 43 -3.53 -3.01 -10.81
N LYS A 44 -4.85 -3.11 -10.92
CA LYS A 44 -5.74 -3.55 -9.83
C LYS A 44 -5.45 -4.99 -9.39
N MET A 45 -5.17 -5.87 -10.37
CA MET A 45 -4.76 -7.25 -10.10
C MET A 45 -3.45 -7.30 -9.32
N TRP A 46 -2.44 -6.55 -9.77
CA TRP A 46 -1.16 -6.45 -9.07
C TRP A 46 -1.32 -5.97 -7.62
N LEU A 47 -2.11 -4.91 -7.39
CA LEU A 47 -2.42 -4.42 -6.04
C LEU A 47 -3.09 -5.48 -5.18
N SER A 48 -3.99 -6.29 -5.76
CA SER A 48 -4.68 -7.37 -5.05
C SER A 48 -3.71 -8.48 -4.63
N THR A 49 -2.74 -8.82 -5.50
CA THR A 49 -1.69 -9.80 -5.18
C THR A 49 -0.80 -9.31 -4.03
N VAL A 50 -0.29 -8.09 -4.11
CA VAL A 50 0.57 -7.52 -3.05
C VAL A 50 -0.21 -7.37 -1.73
N GLY A 51 -1.49 -6.96 -1.81
CA GLY A 51 -2.35 -6.87 -0.64
C GLY A 51 -2.58 -8.24 0.03
N LYS A 52 -2.77 -9.29 -0.77
CA LYS A 52 -2.90 -10.67 -0.28
C LYS A 52 -1.63 -11.12 0.45
N GLU A 53 -0.45 -10.90 -0.12
CA GLU A 53 0.83 -11.27 0.51
C GLU A 53 0.98 -10.66 1.91
N ARG A 54 0.62 -9.39 2.07
CA ARG A 54 0.64 -8.71 3.38
C ARG A 54 -0.36 -9.28 4.37
N ILE A 55 -1.57 -9.60 3.92
CA ILE A 55 -2.60 -10.21 4.78
C ILE A 55 -2.14 -11.60 5.23
N ASP A 56 -1.60 -12.40 4.31
CA ASP A 56 -1.08 -13.74 4.59
C ASP A 56 0.08 -13.66 5.60
N GLU A 57 1.03 -12.73 5.44
CA GLU A 57 2.11 -12.48 6.43
C GLU A 57 1.54 -12.18 7.83
N VAL A 58 0.54 -11.30 7.93
CA VAL A 58 -0.06 -10.92 9.20
C VAL A 58 -0.83 -12.08 9.83
N ILE A 59 -1.62 -12.81 9.06
CA ILE A 59 -2.46 -13.91 9.57
C ILE A 59 -1.62 -15.13 9.93
N TYR A 60 -0.74 -15.59 9.05
CA TYR A 60 0.06 -16.80 9.28
C TYR A 60 1.28 -16.53 10.15
N GLY A 61 1.92 -15.35 10.02
CA GLY A 61 3.05 -14.96 10.86
C GLY A 61 2.67 -14.69 12.32
N SER A 62 1.44 -14.22 12.59
CA SER A 62 0.93 -14.08 13.96
C SER A 62 0.53 -15.42 14.58
N LYS A 63 -0.07 -16.34 13.81
CA LYS A 63 -0.41 -17.70 14.30
C LYS A 63 0.83 -18.49 14.76
N PHE A 64 1.97 -18.33 14.10
CA PHE A 64 3.21 -19.01 14.48
C PHE A 64 3.73 -18.57 15.87
N LYS A 65 3.62 -17.28 16.21
CA LYS A 65 4.01 -16.76 17.54
C LYS A 65 3.12 -17.27 18.68
N GLY A 66 1.84 -17.50 18.44
CA GLY A 66 0.92 -18.05 19.44
C GLY A 66 1.15 -19.54 19.73
N HIS A 67 1.53 -20.33 18.72
CA HIS A 67 1.73 -21.77 18.88
C HIS A 67 2.98 -22.12 19.68
N ILE A 68 4.09 -21.37 19.50
CA ILE A 68 5.32 -21.56 20.29
C ILE A 68 5.15 -21.12 21.75
N ALA A 69 4.30 -20.13 22.05
CA ALA A 69 4.09 -19.68 23.43
C ALA A 69 3.29 -20.70 24.28
N GLY A 70 2.45 -21.52 23.64
CA GLY A 70 1.66 -22.55 24.31
C GLY A 70 2.42 -23.85 24.60
N THR A 71 3.50 -24.15 23.87
CA THR A 71 4.21 -25.44 23.97
C THR A 71 5.19 -25.51 25.14
N TRP A 72 5.67 -24.36 25.66
CA TRP A 72 6.57 -24.32 26.82
C TRP A 72 5.85 -24.32 28.18
N LYS A 73 4.53 -24.11 28.20
CA LYS A 73 3.73 -24.00 29.44
C LYS A 73 3.11 -25.31 29.91
N THR A 74 3.13 -26.34 29.07
CA THR A 74 2.64 -27.71 29.37
C THR A 74 3.75 -28.68 29.74
N LEU A 75 5.01 -28.22 29.73
CA LEU A 75 6.20 -29.01 30.07
C LEU A 75 6.90 -28.54 31.35
N SER A 76 6.26 -27.69 32.17
CA SER A 76 6.71 -27.36 33.55
C SER A 76 5.71 -27.83 34.59
#